data_AF-A0A1H6SAG9-F1
#
_entry.id   AF-A0A1H6SAG9-F1
#
_cell.length_a   1.000
_cell.length_b   1.000
_cell.length_c   1.000
_cell.angle_alpha   90.00
_cell.angle_beta   90.00
_cell.angle_gamma   90.00
#
_symmetry.space_group_name_H-M   'P 1'
#
loop_
_entity.id
_entity.type
_entity.pdbx_description
1 polymer ?
#
loop_
_entity_poly.entity_id
_entity_poly.type
_entity_poly.pdbx_seq_one_letter_code
_entity_poly.pdbx_strand_id
1 'polypeptide(L)'
;MNSLNPVFQINRVIYVINLLLYLAITPGMAFQIILGITQLVSAIYLTINFYKKVSNFLRNLLKTYWLLTILIFIALTFNEKMHTTIGIIIYFIVPMLTATLFMFIFYKCRKEING
;
A
#
# COMPACT_ATOMS: atom_id res chain seq x y z
N MET A 1 21.35 2.69 -13.11
CA MET A 1 20.35 3.65 -12.58
C MET A 1 19.00 2.94 -12.54
N ASN A 2 18.55 2.49 -11.37
CA ASN A 2 17.25 1.84 -11.26
C ASN A 2 16.16 2.91 -11.26
N SER A 3 15.36 2.99 -12.32
CA SER A 3 14.28 3.97 -12.41
C SER A 3 13.09 3.51 -11.56
N LEU A 4 12.49 4.44 -10.80
CA LEU A 4 11.24 4.18 -10.04
C LEU A 4 9.99 4.08 -10.91
N ASN A 5 10.11 4.42 -12.19
CA ASN A 5 9.01 4.49 -13.14
C ASN A 5 8.29 3.14 -13.35
N PRO A 6 8.97 2.02 -13.66
CA PRO A 6 8.30 0.73 -13.87
C PRO A 6 7.58 0.23 -12.60
N VAL A 7 8.22 0.35 -11.44
CA VAL A 7 7.62 -0.09 -10.17
C VAL A 7 6.37 0.74 -9.83
N PHE A 8 6.42 2.06 -10.06
CA PHE A 8 5.25 2.92 -9.85
C PHE A 8 4.09 2.57 -10.80
N GLN A 9 4.38 2.34 -12.08
CA GLN A 9 3.35 2.00 -13.07
C GLN A 9 2.64 0.69 -12.71
N ILE A 10 3.39 -0.33 -12.32
CA ILE A 10 2.85 -1.62 -11.88
C ILE A 10 1.91 -1.41 -10.67
N ASN A 11 2.38 -0.71 -9.63
CA ASN A 11 1.55 -0.43 -8.45
C ASN A 11 0.29 0.36 -8.79
N ARG A 12 0.40 1.35 -9.67
CA ARG A 12 -0.75 2.16 -10.10
C ARG A 12 -1.78 1.32 -10.85
N VAL A 13 -1.34 0.48 -11.79
CA VAL A 13 -2.25 -0.37 -12.56
C VAL A 13 -2.96 -1.35 -11.63
N ILE A 14 -2.23 -2.04 -10.75
CA ILE A 14 -2.81 -3.00 -9.80
C ILE A 14 -3.78 -2.30 -8.84
N TYR A 15 -3.45 -1.10 -8.35
CA TYR A 15 -4.34 -0.30 -7.50
C TYR A 15 -5.64 0.09 -8.23
N VAL A 16 -5.54 0.57 -9.47
CA VAL A 16 -6.72 0.96 -10.26
C VAL A 16 -7.58 -0.25 -10.61
N ILE A 17 -6.96 -1.36 -11.02
CA ILE A 17 -7.68 -2.62 -11.27
C ILE A 17 -8.38 -3.07 -9.99
N ASN A 18 -7.72 -3.03 -8.84
CA ASN A 18 -8.35 -3.42 -7.57
C ASN A 18 -9.57 -2.55 -7.26
N LEU A 19 -9.45 -1.24 -7.43
CA LEU A 19 -10.53 -0.28 -7.19
C LEU A 19 -11.74 -0.52 -8.12
N LEU A 20 -11.49 -0.87 -9.39
CA LEU A 20 -12.54 -1.28 -10.33
C LEU A 20 -13.17 -2.62 -9.93
N LEU A 21 -12.38 -3.59 -9.48
CA LEU A 21 -12.88 -4.90 -9.03
C LEU A 21 -13.71 -4.80 -7.75
N TYR A 22 -13.50 -3.77 -6.92
CA TYR A 22 -14.39 -3.51 -5.79
C TYR A 22 -15.81 -3.10 -6.17
N LEU A 23 -16.03 -2.57 -7.38
CA LEU A 23 -17.39 -2.37 -7.89
C LEU A 23 -18.14 -3.70 -8.06
N ALA A 24 -17.42 -4.81 -8.21
CA ALA A 24 -17.96 -6.17 -8.26
C ALA A 24 -17.86 -6.92 -6.90
N ILE A 25 -17.42 -6.25 -5.82
CA ILE A 25 -17.27 -6.70 -4.43
C ILE A 25 -16.34 -7.93 -4.24
N THR A 26 -16.77 -9.12 -4.66
CA THR A 26 -16.09 -10.39 -4.40
C THR A 26 -14.69 -10.50 -5.01
N PRO A 27 -14.45 -10.15 -6.30
CA PRO A 27 -13.12 -10.27 -6.89
C PRO A 27 -12.16 -9.18 -6.38
N GLY A 28 -12.67 -8.02 -5.94
CA GLY A 28 -11.84 -6.95 -5.35
C GLY A 28 -11.16 -7.39 -4.06
N MET A 29 -11.87 -8.12 -3.20
CA MET A 29 -11.29 -8.63 -1.95
C MET A 29 -10.19 -9.67 -2.18
N ALA A 30 -10.34 -10.55 -3.19
CA ALA A 30 -9.28 -11.48 -3.54
C ALA A 30 -8.07 -10.76 -4.16
N PHE A 31 -8.31 -9.78 -5.04
CA PHE A 31 -7.24 -9.01 -5.71
C PHE A 31 -6.50 -8.07 -4.74
N GLN A 32 -7.13 -7.70 -3.63
CA GLN A 32 -6.50 -6.95 -2.53
C GLN A 32 -5.27 -7.66 -1.94
N ILE A 33 -5.22 -9.00 -1.95
CA ILE A 33 -4.05 -9.76 -1.52
C ILE A 33 -2.87 -9.49 -2.47
N ILE A 34 -3.12 -9.53 -3.79
CA ILE A 34 -2.12 -9.25 -4.82
C ILE A 34 -1.64 -7.80 -4.71
N LEU A 35 -2.56 -6.86 -4.49
CA LEU A 35 -2.23 -5.46 -4.22
C LEU A 35 -1.34 -5.33 -2.99
N GLY A 36 -1.70 -5.96 -1.87
CA GLY A 36 -0.95 -5.91 -0.62
C GLY A 36 0.47 -6.43 -0.76
N ILE A 37 0.67 -7.58 -1.42
CA ILE A 37 2.01 -8.15 -1.69
C ILE A 37 2.82 -7.17 -2.56
N THR A 38 2.22 -6.66 -3.63
CA THR A 38 2.89 -5.71 -4.54
C THR A 38 3.34 -4.46 -3.79
N GLN A 39 2.47 -3.90 -2.94
CA GLN A 39 2.78 -2.71 -2.16
C GLN A 39 3.85 -2.98 -1.11
N LEU A 40 3.83 -4.12 -0.44
CA LEU A 40 4.84 -4.50 0.54
C LEU A 40 6.23 -4.66 -0.10
N VAL A 41 6.31 -5.37 -1.23
CA VAL A 41 7.57 -5.50 -2.00
C VAL A 41 8.06 -4.14 -2.47
N SER A 42 7.16 -3.29 -2.95
CA SER A 42 7.50 -1.95 -3.43
C SER A 42 7.93 -1.02 -2.31
N ALA A 43 7.33 -1.14 -1.12
CA ALA A 43 7.71 -0.40 0.07
C ALA A 43 9.11 -0.77 0.53
N ILE A 44 9.42 -2.07 0.58
CA ILE A 44 10.78 -2.58 0.88
C ILE A 44 11.78 -2.01 -0.11
N TYR A 45 11.47 -2.11 -1.41
CA TYR A 45 12.33 -1.58 -2.47
C TYR A 45 12.61 -0.08 -2.28
N LEU A 46 11.57 0.72 -1.99
CA LEU A 46 11.67 2.15 -1.78
C LEU A 46 12.46 2.50 -0.50
N THR A 47 12.21 1.77 0.59
CA THR A 47 12.94 1.93 1.86
C THR A 47 14.43 1.60 1.71
N ILE A 48 14.79 0.49 1.05
CA ILE A 48 16.21 0.11 0.93
C ILE A 48 16.97 1.05 -0.01
N ASN A 49 16.41 1.37 -1.18
CA ASN A 49 17.16 2.03 -2.25
C ASN A 49 17.07 3.56 -2.22
N PHE A 50 16.01 4.12 -1.65
CA PHE A 50 15.70 5.54 -1.81
C PHE A 50 15.38 6.28 -0.51
N TYR A 51 15.35 5.60 0.65
CA TYR A 51 15.04 6.25 1.93
C TYR A 51 15.96 7.43 2.25
N LYS A 52 17.27 7.32 1.96
CA LYS A 52 18.23 8.42 2.17
C LYS A 52 18.15 9.54 1.13
N LYS A 53 17.45 9.32 0.02
CA LYS A 53 17.35 10.26 -1.12
C LYS A 53 16.09 11.13 -1.07
N VAL A 54 15.12 10.77 -0.22
CA VAL A 54 13.86 11.51 -0.07
C VAL A 54 13.88 12.43 1.15
N SER A 55 13.03 13.45 1.11
CA SER A 55 12.84 14.44 2.18
C SER A 55 12.44 13.80 3.52
N ASN A 56 12.76 14.47 4.63
CA ASN A 56 12.39 13.99 5.97
C ASN A 56 10.87 13.82 6.13
N PHE A 57 10.08 14.65 5.46
CA PHE A 57 8.63 14.51 5.40
C PHE A 57 8.21 13.15 4.83
N LEU A 58 8.76 12.76 3.66
CA LEU A 58 8.44 11.47 3.04
C LEU A 58 8.96 10.29 3.85
N ARG A 59 10.11 10.42 4.52
CA ARG A 59 10.60 9.38 5.44
C ARG A 59 9.63 9.16 6.58
N ASN A 60 9.08 10.23 7.16
CA ASN A 60 8.11 10.12 8.25
C ASN A 60 6.81 9.46 7.77
N LEU A 61 6.30 9.83 6.58
CA LEU A 61 5.15 9.15 6.00
C LEU A 61 5.42 7.66 5.72
N LEU A 62 6.62 7.31 5.24
CA LEU A 62 7.00 5.91 5.03
C LEU A 62 7.07 5.12 6.34
N LYS A 63 7.55 5.74 7.44
CA LYS A 63 7.48 5.14 8.78
C LYS A 63 6.04 4.93 9.23
N THR A 64 5.15 5.90 9.01
CA THR A 64 3.73 5.78 9.31
C THR A 64 3.09 4.64 8.51
N TYR A 65 3.42 4.51 7.22
CA TYR A 65 2.98 3.38 6.40
C TYR A 65 3.43 2.03 6.98
N TRP A 66 4.71 1.90 7.37
CA TRP A 66 5.22 0.68 7.98
C TRP A 66 4.53 0.35 9.31
N LEU A 67 4.30 1.36 10.15
CA LEU A 67 3.59 1.21 11.41
C LEU A 67 2.16 0.73 11.18
N LEU A 68 1.42 1.36 10.25
CA LEU A 68 0.07 0.92 9.86
C LEU A 68 0.07 -0.50 9.31
N THR A 69 1.05 -0.86 8.48
CA THR A 69 1.18 -2.21 7.90
C THR A 69 1.35 -3.25 9.00
N ILE A 70 2.23 -2.99 9.98
CA ILE A 70 2.43 -3.88 11.13
C ILE A 70 1.17 -3.98 11.98
N LEU A 71 0.50 -2.86 12.25
CA LEU A 71 -0.77 -2.87 12.99
C LEU A 71 -1.85 -3.67 12.29
N ILE A 72 -1.92 -3.63 10.95
CA ILE A 72 -2.84 -4.48 10.18
C ILE A 72 -2.48 -5.95 10.39
N PHE A 73 -1.22 -6.34 10.24
CA PHE A 73 -0.81 -7.73 10.47
C PHE A 73 -1.13 -8.22 11.89
N ILE A 74 -0.95 -7.35 12.90
CA ILE A 74 -1.33 -7.65 14.28
C ILE A 74 -2.86 -7.78 14.40
N ALA A 75 -3.63 -6.86 13.82
CA ALA A 75 -5.10 -6.92 13.85
C ALA A 75 -5.64 -8.21 13.21
N LEU A 76 -5.00 -8.70 12.16
CA LEU A 76 -5.36 -9.95 11.49
C LEU A 76 -5.19 -11.19 12.38
N THR A 77 -4.38 -11.15 13.44
CA THR A 77 -4.21 -12.31 14.37
C THR A 77 -5.36 -12.45 15.37
N PHE A 78 -6.17 -11.41 15.58
CA PHE A 78 -7.29 -11.44 16.52
C PHE A 78 -8.53 -12.21 16.02
N ASN A 79 -8.44 -12.81 14.82
CA ASN A 79 -9.42 -13.75 14.26
C ASN A 79 -10.88 -13.23 14.26
N GLU A 80 -11.03 -11.92 14.04
CA GLU A 80 -12.34 -11.27 13.90
C GLU A 80 -13.07 -11.78 12.67
N LYS A 81 -14.39 -11.97 12.78
CA LYS A 81 -15.20 -12.45 11.64
C LYS A 81 -15.33 -11.34 10.60
N MET A 82 -15.02 -11.66 9.35
CA MET A 82 -15.10 -10.72 8.23
C MET A 82 -16.46 -10.03 8.05
N HIS A 83 -17.55 -10.68 8.46
CA HIS A 83 -18.92 -10.15 8.34
C HIS A 83 -19.36 -9.21 9.47
N THR A 84 -18.54 -9.00 10.51
CA THR A 84 -18.85 -8.01 11.54
C THR A 84 -18.46 -6.62 11.05
N THR A 85 -19.06 -5.57 11.62
CA THR A 85 -18.67 -4.18 11.35
C THR A 85 -17.18 -3.96 11.55
N ILE A 86 -16.62 -4.55 12.62
CA ILE A 86 -15.19 -4.50 12.93
C ILE A 86 -14.37 -5.24 11.86
N GLY A 87 -14.82 -6.43 11.44
CA GLY A 87 -14.20 -7.18 10.35
C GLY A 87 -14.14 -6.38 9.05
N ILE A 88 -15.25 -5.77 8.62
CA ILE A 88 -15.26 -4.93 7.41
C ILE A 88 -14.24 -3.79 7.52
N ILE A 89 -14.13 -3.14 8.68
CA ILE A 89 -13.14 -2.07 8.89
C ILE A 89 -11.72 -2.61 8.74
N ILE A 90 -11.39 -3.72 9.41
CA ILE A 90 -10.03 -4.29 9.46
C ILE A 90 -9.61 -4.92 8.13
N TYR A 91 -10.50 -5.69 7.49
CA TYR A 91 -10.19 -6.44 6.27
C TYR A 91 -10.35 -5.61 5.00
N PHE A 92 -11.17 -4.55 5.02
CA PHE A 92 -11.53 -3.80 3.81
C PHE A 92 -11.10 -2.33 3.86
N ILE A 93 -11.61 -1.57 4.84
CA ILE A 93 -11.44 -0.12 4.87
C ILE A 93 -9.99 0.25 5.18
N VAL A 94 -9.44 -0.29 6.26
CA VAL A 94 -8.07 0.03 6.72
C VAL A 94 -7.00 -0.33 5.69
N PRO A 95 -7.02 -1.53 5.05
CA PRO A 95 -5.98 -1.85 4.08
C PRO A 95 -6.12 -1.03 2.79
N MET A 96 -7.34 -0.64 2.38
CA MET A 96 -7.51 0.26 1.23
C MET A 96 -7.02 1.69 1.50
N LEU A 97 -7.26 2.22 2.70
CA LEU A 97 -6.69 3.51 3.10
C LEU A 97 -5.15 3.44 3.16
N THR A 98 -4.60 2.36 3.69
CA THR A 98 -3.15 2.12 3.73
C THR A 98 -2.57 2.02 2.31
N ALA A 99 -3.29 1.36 1.39
CA ALA A 99 -2.90 1.27 0.00
C ALA A 99 -2.92 2.62 -0.72
N THR A 100 -3.91 3.46 -0.42
CA THR A 100 -4.01 4.82 -0.94
C THR A 100 -2.86 5.68 -0.44
N LEU A 101 -2.56 5.61 0.87
CA LEU A 101 -1.43 6.31 1.48
C LEU A 101 -0.11 5.90 0.81
N PHE A 102 0.09 4.61 0.57
CA PHE A 102 1.30 4.12 -0.10
C PHE A 102 1.44 4.67 -1.51
N MET A 103 0.36 4.68 -2.29
CA MET A 103 0.37 5.25 -3.64
C MET A 103 0.73 6.74 -3.64
N PHE A 104 0.25 7.49 -2.65
CA PHE A 104 0.63 8.89 -2.46
C PHE A 104 2.12 9.05 -2.14
N ILE A 105 2.66 8.26 -1.20
CA ILE A 105 4.08 8.26 -0.84
C ILE A 105 4.93 7.93 -2.07
N PHE A 106 4.59 6.86 -2.80
CA PHE A 106 5.34 6.40 -3.96
C PHE A 106 5.38 7.47 -5.06
N TYR A 107 4.24 8.13 -5.31
CA TYR A 107 4.16 9.24 -6.27
C TYR A 107 5.07 10.41 -5.87
N LYS A 108 5.05 10.81 -4.60
CA LYS A 108 5.89 11.91 -4.10
C LYS A 108 7.37 11.55 -4.14
N CYS A 109 7.76 10.34 -3.72
CA CYS A 109 9.14 9.87 -3.82
C CYS A 109 9.62 9.87 -5.27
N ARG A 110 8.80 9.37 -6.20
CA ARG A 110 9.10 9.41 -7.63
C ARG A 110 9.34 10.84 -8.13
N LYS A 111 8.52 11.80 -7.70
CA LYS A 111 8.67 13.20 -8.07
C LYS A 111 9.96 13.82 -7.52
N GLU A 112 10.35 13.51 -6.28
CA GLU A 112 11.60 14.01 -5.68
C GLU A 112 12.87 13.38 -6.28
N ILE A 113 12.78 12.15 -6.80
CA ILE A 113 13.96 11.40 -7.28
C ILE A 113 14.21 11.60 -8.77
N ASN A 114 13.15 11.84 -9.56
CA ASN A 114 13.23 12.03 -11.01
C ASN A 114 13.06 13.49 -11.46
N GLY A 115 12.65 14.38 -10.56
CA GLY A 115 12.58 15.83 -10.80
C GLY A 115 13.87 16.51 -10.38
#